data_AF-A0A1G0P6F4-F1
#
_entry.id   AF-A0A1G0P6F4-F1
#
_cell.length_a   1.000
_cell.length_b   1.000
_cell.length_c   1.000
_cell.angle_alpha   90.00
_cell.angle_beta   90.00
_cell.angle_gamma   90.00
#
_symmetry.space_group_name_H-M   'P 1'
#
loop_
_entity.id
_entity.type
_entity.pdbx_description
1 polymer ?
#
loop_
_entity_poly.entity_id
_entity_poly.type
_entity_poly.pdbx_seq_one_letter_code
_entity_poly.pdbx_strand_id
1 'polypeptide(L)'
;MVSIVSLLLPILISAVVVFIVSSIIHMFLGYHNSDFKTLPSEDQVMDSLSKFNIPLGDYMMPYCTDNKERQSQGFKDKMNKGPVALMTVLPAGQMGMASSLMLWFVYCVIIGIFAAYIAGRALTPGADYLAVFRFTGCTAFVGYGLALMQNSIWYKKKWSATIKSMFDGLIYALFTAGIFGWLWPI
;
A
#
# COMPACT_ATOMS: atom_id res chain seq x y z
N MET A 1 1.11 30.26 9.39
CA MET A 1 1.76 28.93 9.43
C MET A 1 1.51 28.32 10.80
N VAL A 2 1.23 27.02 10.83
CA VAL A 2 1.03 26.21 12.03
C VAL A 2 2.24 25.29 12.20
N SER A 3 2.75 25.14 13.43
CA SER A 3 3.88 24.26 13.72
C SER A 3 3.43 22.78 13.67
N ILE A 4 4.28 21.88 13.20
CA ILE A 4 3.99 20.44 13.27
C ILE A 4 3.83 19.98 14.73
N VAL A 5 4.54 20.60 15.67
CA VAL A 5 4.45 20.26 17.10
C VAL A 5 3.02 20.49 17.63
N SER A 6 2.32 21.53 17.17
CA SER A 6 0.92 21.77 17.54
C SER A 6 -0.07 20.83 16.85
N LEU A 7 0.40 20.01 15.90
CA LEU A 7 -0.41 19.06 15.14
C LEU A 7 -0.13 17.59 15.51
N LEU A 8 0.67 17.32 16.56
CA LEU A 8 0.93 15.96 17.02
C LEU A 8 -0.35 15.21 17.40
N LEU A 9 -1.29 15.89 18.05
CA LEU A 9 -2.57 15.30 18.44
C LEU A 9 -3.41 14.86 17.22
N PRO A 10 -3.72 15.73 16.22
CA PRO A 10 -4.42 15.28 15.02
C PRO A 10 -3.67 14.20 14.23
N ILE A 11 -2.32 14.20 14.22
CA ILE A 11 -1.53 13.14 13.58
C ILE A 11 -1.80 11.78 14.24
N LEU A 12 -1.61 11.70 15.56
CA LEU A 12 -1.72 10.43 16.30
C LEU A 12 -3.16 9.91 16.33
N ILE A 13 -4.15 10.79 16.53
CA ILE A 13 -5.56 10.40 16.52
C ILE A 13 -5.96 9.91 15.12
N SER A 14 -5.52 10.60 14.05
CA SER A 14 -5.78 10.13 12.68
C SER A 14 -5.21 8.74 12.45
N ALA A 15 -3.98 8.47 12.89
CA ALA A 15 -3.35 7.16 12.74
C ALA A 15 -4.13 6.05 13.48
N VAL A 16 -4.59 6.31 14.71
CA VAL A 16 -5.43 5.36 15.47
C VAL A 16 -6.77 5.12 14.76
N VAL A 17 -7.44 6.18 14.30
CA VAL A 17 -8.72 6.06 13.59
C VAL A 17 -8.55 5.28 12.28
N VAL A 18 -7.54 5.60 11.48
CA VAL A 18 -7.24 4.86 10.23
C VAL A 18 -6.91 3.40 10.52
N PHE A 19 -6.15 3.11 11.58
CA PHE A 19 -5.85 1.74 11.99
C PHE A 19 -7.13 0.94 12.29
N ILE A 20 -8.07 1.54 13.04
CA ILE A 20 -9.37 0.91 13.37
C ILE A 20 -10.21 0.74 12.11
N VAL A 21 -10.36 1.77 11.29
CA VAL A 21 -11.15 1.72 10.04
C VAL A 21 -10.59 0.69 9.08
N SER A 22 -9.27 0.63 8.94
CA SER A 22 -8.58 -0.38 8.13
C SER A 22 -8.82 -1.79 8.64
N SER A 23 -8.76 -1.99 9.97
CA SER A 23 -9.09 -3.28 10.58
C SER A 23 -10.53 -3.68 10.26
N ILE A 24 -11.48 -2.73 10.32
CA ILE A 24 -12.88 -3.00 9.99
C ILE A 24 -13.02 -3.46 8.53
N ILE A 25 -12.39 -2.71 7.61
CA ILE A 25 -12.42 -3.00 6.17
C ILE A 25 -11.88 -4.40 5.87
N HIS A 26 -10.68 -4.70 6.37
CA HIS A 26 -9.99 -5.93 5.99
C HIS A 26 -10.46 -7.17 6.76
N MET A 27 -11.05 -7.01 7.95
CA MET A 27 -11.50 -8.14 8.77
C MET A 27 -12.98 -8.48 8.59
N PHE A 28 -13.85 -7.51 8.27
CA PHE A 28 -15.30 -7.74 8.28
C PHE A 28 -16.00 -7.57 6.93
N LEU A 29 -15.49 -6.72 6.02
CA LEU A 29 -16.20 -6.44 4.77
C LEU A 29 -15.95 -7.47 3.66
N GLY A 30 -14.88 -8.26 3.75
CA GLY A 30 -14.63 -9.43 2.92
C GLY A 30 -14.35 -9.20 1.43
N TYR A 31 -14.50 -7.98 0.90
CA TYR A 31 -14.31 -7.72 -0.53
C TYR A 31 -12.85 -7.87 -1.00
N HIS A 32 -11.87 -7.89 -0.09
CA HIS A 32 -10.47 -8.20 -0.39
C HIS A 32 -10.18 -9.70 -0.55
N ASN A 33 -11.11 -10.59 -0.21
CA ASN A 33 -10.91 -12.05 -0.37
C ASN A 33 -10.72 -12.49 -1.83
N SER A 34 -11.05 -11.61 -2.79
CA SER A 34 -10.92 -11.84 -4.23
C SER A 34 -9.72 -11.12 -4.88
N ASP A 35 -8.81 -10.59 -4.07
CA ASP A 35 -7.64 -9.86 -4.55
C ASP A 35 -6.58 -10.80 -5.14
N PHE A 36 -6.48 -12.01 -4.59
CA PHE A 36 -5.69 -13.11 -5.09
C PHE A 36 -6.58 -14.22 -5.68
N LYS A 37 -5.97 -15.13 -6.43
CA LYS A 37 -6.61 -16.34 -6.95
C LYS A 37 -5.80 -17.55 -6.50
N THR A 38 -6.49 -18.63 -6.18
CA THR A 38 -5.87 -19.95 -5.98
C THR A 38 -5.17 -20.39 -7.26
N LEU A 39 -4.00 -21.01 -7.13
CA LEU A 39 -3.29 -21.57 -8.27
C LEU A 39 -3.99 -22.85 -8.76
N PRO A 40 -4.13 -23.04 -10.08
CA PRO A 40 -4.52 -24.33 -10.62
C PRO A 40 -3.51 -25.41 -10.20
N SER A 41 -4.00 -26.56 -9.71
CA SER A 41 -3.17 -27.66 -9.19
C SER A 41 -2.18 -27.23 -8.10
N GLU A 42 -2.62 -26.38 -7.17
CA GLU A 42 -1.82 -25.78 -6.10
C GLU A 42 -0.87 -26.77 -5.39
N ASP A 43 -1.38 -27.89 -4.90
CA ASP A 43 -0.57 -28.91 -4.21
C ASP A 43 0.59 -29.41 -5.07
N GLN A 44 0.33 -29.73 -6.35
CA GLN A 44 1.36 -30.20 -7.27
C GLN A 44 2.40 -29.12 -7.57
N VAL A 45 1.98 -27.85 -7.68
CA VAL A 45 2.87 -26.71 -7.89
C VAL A 45 3.75 -26.51 -6.65
N MET A 46 3.17 -26.53 -5.46
CA MET A 46 3.88 -26.40 -4.19
C MET A 46 4.90 -27.53 -4.01
N ASP A 47 4.51 -28.79 -4.22
CA ASP A 47 5.40 -29.94 -4.16
C ASP A 47 6.55 -29.86 -5.17
N SER A 48 6.28 -29.31 -6.36
CA SER A 48 7.32 -29.14 -7.39
C SER A 48 8.30 -28.03 -7.02
N LEU A 49 7.81 -26.89 -6.52
CA LEU A 49 8.64 -25.74 -6.17
C LEU A 49 9.49 -25.99 -4.90
N SER A 50 8.96 -26.72 -3.93
CA SER A 50 9.67 -27.02 -2.67
C SER A 50 11.03 -27.69 -2.88
N LYS A 51 11.14 -28.53 -3.91
CA LYS A 51 12.37 -29.27 -4.28
C LYS A 51 13.54 -28.37 -4.67
N PHE A 52 13.27 -27.13 -5.08
CA PHE A 52 14.30 -26.19 -5.53
C PHE A 52 14.87 -25.32 -4.40
N ASN A 53 14.30 -25.36 -3.18
CA ASN A 53 14.74 -24.56 -2.03
C ASN A 53 14.96 -23.07 -2.38
N ILE A 54 14.02 -22.47 -3.11
CA ILE A 54 14.14 -21.07 -3.56
C ILE A 54 14.21 -20.15 -2.33
N PRO A 55 15.26 -19.32 -2.17
CA PRO A 55 15.38 -18.41 -1.04
C PRO A 55 14.27 -17.36 -0.99
N LEU A 56 14.14 -16.70 0.16
CA LEU A 56 13.26 -15.54 0.31
C LEU A 56 13.70 -14.41 -0.61
N GLY A 57 12.75 -13.75 -1.26
CA GLY A 57 13.04 -12.61 -2.13
C GLY A 57 12.06 -12.44 -3.28
N ASP A 58 12.36 -11.47 -4.13
CA ASP A 58 11.60 -11.15 -5.34
C ASP A 58 12.33 -11.67 -6.59
N TYR A 59 11.57 -12.38 -7.42
CA TYR A 59 12.07 -13.07 -8.60
C TYR A 59 11.22 -12.73 -9.83
N MET A 60 11.87 -12.66 -10.98
CA MET A 60 11.24 -12.66 -12.30
C MET A 60 11.66 -13.95 -13.00
N MET A 61 10.75 -14.59 -13.72
CA MET A 61 11.07 -15.72 -14.59
C MET A 61 10.47 -15.52 -15.98
N PRO A 62 11.25 -15.68 -17.07
CA PRO A 62 12.72 -15.70 -17.07
C PRO A 62 13.32 -14.35 -16.66
N TYR A 63 14.45 -14.36 -15.95
CA TYR A 63 15.18 -13.16 -15.54
C TYR A 63 16.30 -12.81 -16.54
N CYS A 64 16.48 -11.52 -16.82
CA CYS A 64 17.71 -11.00 -17.43
C CYS A 64 17.97 -9.56 -16.98
N THR A 65 19.23 -9.21 -16.76
CA THR A 65 19.67 -7.85 -16.42
C THR A 65 20.18 -7.09 -17.64
N ASP A 66 20.76 -7.80 -18.61
CA ASP A 66 21.36 -7.21 -19.79
C ASP A 66 20.35 -6.94 -20.91
N ASN A 67 20.46 -5.77 -21.54
CA ASN A 67 19.58 -5.35 -22.63
C ASN A 67 19.85 -6.12 -23.93
N LYS A 68 21.10 -6.53 -24.21
CA LYS A 68 21.42 -7.30 -25.42
C LYS A 68 20.87 -8.71 -25.30
N GLU A 69 21.04 -9.35 -24.15
CA GLU A 69 20.46 -10.67 -23.85
C GLU A 69 18.93 -10.64 -23.99
N ARG A 70 18.26 -9.59 -23.50
CA ARG A 70 16.81 -9.43 -23.62
C ARG A 70 16.31 -9.45 -25.07
N GLN A 71 17.14 -8.99 -26.01
CA GLN A 71 16.83 -8.97 -27.44
C GLN A 71 17.20 -10.28 -28.16
N SER A 72 17.94 -11.16 -27.51
CA SER A 72 18.38 -12.44 -28.08
C SER A 72 17.20 -13.36 -28.37
N GLN A 73 17.40 -14.24 -29.36
CA GLN A 73 16.40 -15.25 -29.69
C GLN A 73 16.18 -16.22 -28.52
N GLY A 74 17.25 -16.62 -27.82
CA GLY A 74 17.15 -17.54 -26.68
C GLY A 74 16.33 -16.99 -25.51
N PHE A 75 16.40 -15.68 -25.23
CA PHE A 75 15.54 -15.06 -24.22
C PHE A 75 14.07 -15.03 -24.69
N LYS A 76 13.83 -14.66 -25.95
CA LYS A 76 12.49 -14.69 -26.57
C LYS A 76 11.89 -16.09 -26.55
N ASP A 77 12.69 -17.13 -26.79
CA ASP A 77 12.25 -18.53 -26.75
C ASP A 77 11.84 -18.95 -25.34
N LYS A 78 12.60 -18.54 -24.30
CA LYS A 78 12.21 -18.76 -22.90
C LYS A 78 10.90 -18.05 -22.54
N MET A 79 10.75 -16.79 -22.98
CA MET A 79 9.51 -16.01 -22.78
C MET A 79 8.31 -16.70 -23.45
N ASN A 80 8.47 -17.19 -24.68
CA ASN A 80 7.41 -17.89 -25.42
C ASN A 80 7.06 -19.25 -24.81
N LYS A 81 8.06 -19.97 -24.27
CA LYS A 81 7.85 -21.25 -23.60
C LYS A 81 7.07 -21.10 -22.29
N GLY A 82 7.35 -20.04 -21.53
CA GLY A 82 6.72 -19.76 -20.24
C GLY A 82 6.99 -20.81 -19.14
N PRO A 83 6.36 -20.65 -17.97
CA PRO A 83 5.56 -19.49 -17.57
C PRO A 83 6.41 -18.21 -17.45
N VAL A 84 5.79 -17.06 -17.70
CA VAL A 84 6.38 -15.74 -17.44
C VAL A 84 5.73 -15.18 -16.18
N ALA A 85 6.52 -14.98 -15.11
CA ALA A 85 5.96 -14.63 -13.81
C ALA A 85 6.90 -13.76 -12.97
N LEU A 86 6.28 -12.93 -12.13
CA LEU A 86 6.90 -12.27 -10.99
C LEU A 86 6.46 -13.00 -9.72
N MET A 87 7.39 -13.31 -8.83
CA MET A 87 7.16 -14.11 -7.63
C MET A 87 7.89 -13.51 -6.43
N THR A 88 7.19 -13.42 -5.30
CA THR A 88 7.81 -13.12 -4.00
C THR A 88 7.74 -14.39 -3.16
N VAL A 89 8.88 -14.87 -2.68
CA VAL A 89 8.97 -16.04 -1.80
C VAL A 89 8.96 -15.56 -0.34
N LEU A 90 7.99 -16.04 0.43
CA LEU A 90 7.76 -15.67 1.82
C LEU A 90 8.28 -16.75 2.79
N PRO A 91 8.61 -16.40 4.05
CA PRO A 91 8.98 -17.38 5.07
C PRO A 91 7.93 -18.48 5.21
N ALA A 92 8.38 -19.74 5.32
CA ALA A 92 7.50 -20.86 5.62
C ALA A 92 7.02 -20.81 7.08
N GLY A 93 5.79 -21.26 7.33
CA GLY A 93 5.19 -21.35 8.66
C GLY A 93 4.12 -20.28 8.93
N GLN A 94 3.65 -20.23 10.18
CA GLN A 94 2.66 -19.22 10.59
C GLN A 94 3.31 -17.83 10.59
N MET A 95 2.84 -16.95 9.70
CA MET A 95 3.24 -15.55 9.70
C MET A 95 2.42 -14.80 10.76
N GLY A 96 3.08 -14.35 11.83
CA GLY A 96 2.46 -13.42 12.78
C GLY A 96 2.20 -12.07 12.12
N MET A 97 1.07 -11.43 12.43
CA MET A 97 0.70 -10.12 11.86
C MET A 97 1.29 -8.92 12.60
N ALA A 98 1.90 -9.12 13.77
CA ALA A 98 2.32 -8.03 14.67
C ALA A 98 3.27 -7.02 13.99
N SER A 99 4.27 -7.51 13.25
CA SER A 99 5.20 -6.64 12.52
C SER A 99 4.49 -5.81 11.46
N SER A 100 3.60 -6.42 10.67
CA SER A 100 2.85 -5.72 9.62
C SER A 100 1.90 -4.67 10.21
N LEU A 101 1.25 -4.97 11.35
CA LEU A 101 0.37 -4.02 12.04
C LEU A 101 1.16 -2.84 12.62
N MET A 102 2.34 -3.08 13.18
CA MET A 102 3.22 -2.00 13.66
C MET A 102 3.67 -1.11 12.49
N LEU A 103 4.15 -1.71 11.39
CA LEU A 103 4.55 -0.97 10.19
C LEU A 103 3.39 -0.18 9.58
N TRP A 104 2.18 -0.74 9.59
CA TRP A 104 0.96 -0.06 9.15
C TRP A 104 0.65 1.18 10.00
N PHE A 105 0.73 1.07 11.32
CA PHE A 105 0.53 2.21 12.21
C PHE A 105 1.57 3.31 11.97
N VAL A 106 2.85 2.93 11.89
CA VAL A 106 3.96 3.87 11.59
C VAL A 106 3.74 4.57 10.25
N TYR A 107 3.31 3.82 9.23
CA TYR A 107 2.97 4.37 7.92
C TYR A 107 1.83 5.40 7.98
N CYS A 108 0.77 5.14 8.76
CA CYS A 108 -0.31 6.10 8.98
C CYS A 108 0.20 7.39 9.65
N VAL A 109 1.10 7.27 10.63
CA VAL A 109 1.76 8.43 11.28
C VAL A 109 2.60 9.22 10.29
N ILE A 110 3.41 8.55 9.45
CA ILE A 110 4.21 9.21 8.41
C ILE A 110 3.32 10.03 7.48
N ILE A 111 2.20 9.47 7.01
CA ILE A 111 1.26 10.20 6.16
C ILE A 111 0.65 11.39 6.89
N GLY A 112 0.28 11.23 8.16
CA GLY A 112 -0.19 12.33 9.01
C GLY A 112 0.83 13.46 9.13
N ILE A 113 2.12 13.15 9.26
CA ILE A 113 3.20 14.16 9.31
C ILE A 113 3.27 14.95 8.00
N PHE A 114 3.19 14.29 6.84
CA PHE A 114 3.18 14.99 5.55
C PHE A 114 1.92 15.86 5.37
N ALA A 115 0.75 15.35 5.76
CA ALA A 115 -0.49 16.12 5.73
C ALA A 115 -0.39 17.36 6.64
N ALA A 116 0.13 17.21 7.86
CA ALA A 116 0.38 18.30 8.81
C ALA A 116 1.37 19.32 8.26
N TYR A 117 2.47 18.86 7.66
CA TYR A 117 3.48 19.72 7.06
C TYR A 117 2.87 20.58 5.94
N ILE A 118 2.21 19.96 4.96
CA ILE A 118 1.64 20.69 3.82
C ILE A 118 0.55 21.66 4.29
N ALA A 119 -0.40 21.22 5.09
CA ALA A 119 -1.47 22.08 5.59
C ALA A 119 -0.94 23.19 6.52
N GLY A 120 -0.02 22.87 7.42
CA GLY A 120 0.55 23.85 8.37
C GLY A 120 1.38 24.95 7.69
N ARG A 121 1.94 24.66 6.51
CA ARG A 121 2.59 25.68 5.67
C ARG A 121 1.60 26.49 4.85
N ALA A 122 0.47 25.91 4.48
CA ALA A 122 -0.55 26.57 3.65
C ALA A 122 -1.55 27.42 4.46
N LEU A 123 -1.79 27.09 5.73
CA LEU A 123 -2.87 27.67 6.54
C LEU A 123 -2.35 28.34 7.83
N THR A 124 -3.17 29.24 8.37
CA THR A 124 -2.95 29.91 9.67
C THR A 124 -3.73 29.19 10.77
N PRO A 125 -3.41 29.47 12.05
CA PRO A 125 -4.34 29.17 13.14
C PRO A 125 -5.73 29.75 12.86
N GLY A 126 -6.77 29.06 13.32
CA GLY A 126 -8.17 29.44 13.11
C GLY A 126 -8.70 29.27 11.68
N ALA A 127 -7.96 28.59 10.79
CA ALA A 127 -8.42 28.35 9.42
C ALA A 127 -9.71 27.51 9.38
N ASP A 128 -10.57 27.81 8.40
CA ASP A 128 -11.84 27.11 8.20
C ASP A 128 -11.65 25.59 8.02
N TYR A 129 -12.55 24.82 8.65
CA TYR A 129 -12.55 23.35 8.61
C TYR A 129 -12.37 22.78 7.20
N LEU A 130 -13.11 23.27 6.21
CA LEU A 130 -13.05 22.75 4.83
C LEU A 130 -11.76 23.13 4.09
N ALA A 131 -11.09 24.20 4.51
CA ALA A 131 -9.77 24.53 3.99
C ALA A 131 -8.74 23.51 4.50
N VAL A 132 -8.74 23.24 5.81
CA VAL A 132 -7.89 22.22 6.43
C VAL A 132 -8.15 20.86 5.79
N PHE A 133 -9.43 20.45 5.75
CA PHE A 133 -9.87 19.18 5.18
C PHE A 133 -9.34 18.96 3.76
N ARG A 134 -9.41 19.98 2.90
CA ARG A 134 -8.91 19.90 1.52
C ARG A 134 -7.42 19.60 1.47
N PHE A 135 -6.60 20.35 2.23
CA PHE A 135 -5.15 20.17 2.20
C PHE A 135 -4.74 18.83 2.80
N THR A 136 -5.20 18.52 4.01
CA THR A 136 -4.80 17.29 4.70
C THR A 136 -5.37 16.06 4.00
N GLY A 137 -6.61 16.12 3.52
CA GLY A 137 -7.25 15.02 2.80
C GLY A 137 -6.61 14.72 1.45
N CYS A 138 -6.31 15.75 0.65
CA CYS A 138 -5.61 15.55 -0.62
C CYS A 138 -4.22 14.94 -0.39
N THR A 139 -3.43 15.49 0.54
CA THR A 139 -2.10 14.95 0.87
C THR A 139 -2.19 13.52 1.40
N ALA A 140 -3.15 13.23 2.29
CA ALA A 140 -3.33 11.89 2.81
C ALA A 140 -3.74 10.89 1.72
N PHE A 141 -4.63 11.27 0.80
CA PHE A 141 -5.04 10.40 -0.31
C PHE A 141 -3.89 10.09 -1.27
N VAL A 142 -3.06 11.09 -1.56
CA VAL A 142 -1.81 10.88 -2.32
C VAL A 142 -0.93 9.83 -1.64
N GLY A 143 -0.77 9.93 -0.30
CA GLY A 143 0.01 9.00 0.50
C GLY A 143 -0.55 7.58 0.54
N TYR A 144 -1.84 7.42 0.83
CA TYR A 144 -2.50 6.11 0.97
C TYR A 144 -2.78 5.40 -0.36
N GLY A 145 -2.99 6.15 -1.45
CA GLY A 145 -3.62 5.60 -2.66
C GLY A 145 -2.76 5.58 -3.92
N LEU A 146 -2.13 6.70 -4.30
CA LEU A 146 -1.72 6.88 -5.69
C LEU A 146 -0.53 5.99 -6.13
N ALA A 147 0.37 5.66 -5.20
CA ALA A 147 1.50 4.79 -5.51
C ALA A 147 1.08 3.32 -5.80
N LEU A 148 -0.13 2.91 -5.39
CA LEU A 148 -0.63 1.55 -5.62
C LEU A 148 -0.80 1.22 -7.10
N MET A 149 -1.13 2.22 -7.93
CA MET A 149 -1.30 2.05 -9.38
C MET A 149 -0.03 1.58 -10.08
N GLN A 150 1.14 1.96 -9.58
CA GLN A 150 2.43 1.58 -10.15
C GLN A 150 2.56 0.06 -10.21
N ASN A 151 2.01 -0.65 -9.22
CA ASN A 151 2.03 -2.11 -9.18
C ASN A 151 1.21 -2.77 -10.30
N SER A 152 0.08 -2.18 -10.69
CA SER A 152 -0.70 -2.67 -11.83
C SER A 152 -0.06 -2.31 -13.17
N ILE A 153 0.53 -1.12 -13.27
CA ILE A 153 1.19 -0.63 -14.50
C ILE A 153 2.40 -1.50 -14.83
N TRP A 154 3.32 -1.64 -13.87
CA TRP A 154 4.64 -2.25 -14.08
C TRP A 154 4.67 -3.74 -13.79
N TYR A 155 3.97 -4.18 -12.74
CA TYR A 155 4.05 -5.57 -12.24
C TYR A 155 2.78 -6.39 -12.47
N LYS A 156 1.86 -5.87 -13.31
CA LYS A 156 0.63 -6.55 -13.75
C LYS A 156 -0.26 -7.06 -12.60
N LYS A 157 -0.17 -6.46 -11.41
CA LYS A 157 -1.12 -6.75 -10.32
C LYS A 157 -2.55 -6.41 -10.77
N LYS A 158 -3.52 -7.21 -10.32
CA LYS A 158 -4.93 -7.12 -10.71
C LYS A 158 -5.50 -5.72 -10.45
N TRP A 159 -5.94 -5.02 -11.49
CA TRP A 159 -6.49 -3.65 -11.38
C TRP A 159 -7.64 -3.54 -10.39
N SER A 160 -8.51 -4.55 -10.29
CA SER A 160 -9.62 -4.51 -9.33
C SER A 160 -9.14 -4.48 -7.88
N ALA A 161 -8.03 -5.16 -7.55
CA ALA A 161 -7.46 -5.13 -6.20
C ALA A 161 -6.88 -3.74 -5.92
N THR A 162 -6.12 -3.21 -6.87
CA THR A 162 -5.56 -1.84 -6.81
C THR A 162 -6.64 -0.78 -6.59
N ILE A 163 -7.74 -0.83 -7.35
CA ILE A 163 -8.84 0.13 -7.24
C ILE A 163 -9.53 0.03 -5.87
N LYS A 164 -9.76 -1.19 -5.35
CA LYS A 164 -10.28 -1.37 -3.99
C LYS A 164 -9.35 -0.74 -2.95
N SER A 165 -8.06 -1.04 -3.00
CA SER A 165 -7.10 -0.47 -2.05
C SER A 165 -6.97 1.05 -2.16
N MET A 166 -7.11 1.62 -3.36
CA MET A 166 -7.19 3.07 -3.53
C MET A 166 -8.47 3.65 -2.93
N PHE A 167 -9.59 2.93 -3.05
CA PHE A 167 -10.85 3.33 -2.42
C PHE A 167 -10.75 3.30 -0.90
N ASP A 168 -10.12 2.27 -0.32
CA ASP A 168 -9.81 2.25 1.12
C ASP A 168 -8.93 3.45 1.51
N GLY A 169 -7.90 3.73 0.70
CA GLY A 169 -7.02 4.89 0.88
C GLY A 169 -7.76 6.23 0.84
N LEU A 170 -8.82 6.34 0.02
CA LEU A 170 -9.70 7.51 0.02
C LEU A 170 -10.47 7.61 1.34
N ILE A 171 -11.03 6.51 1.84
CA ILE A 171 -11.72 6.49 3.13
C ILE A 171 -10.76 6.92 4.25
N TYR A 172 -9.54 6.37 4.30
CA TYR A 172 -8.52 6.73 5.29
C TYR A 172 -8.16 8.21 5.23
N ALA A 173 -8.06 8.76 4.03
CA ALA A 173 -7.78 10.18 3.82
C ALA A 173 -8.91 11.09 4.29
N LEU A 174 -10.17 10.69 4.08
CA LEU A 174 -11.35 11.45 4.56
C LEU A 174 -11.41 11.48 6.10
N PHE A 175 -11.13 10.37 6.77
CA PHE A 175 -11.05 10.34 8.24
C PHE A 175 -9.89 11.19 8.76
N THR A 176 -8.71 11.07 8.15
CA THR A 176 -7.56 11.91 8.48
C THR A 176 -7.92 13.39 8.34
N ALA A 177 -8.54 13.78 7.23
CA ALA A 177 -8.94 15.15 6.97
C ALA A 177 -9.97 15.69 7.98
N GLY A 178 -10.94 14.86 8.37
CA GLY A 178 -11.93 15.23 9.39
C GLY A 178 -11.30 15.48 10.76
N ILE A 179 -10.37 14.62 11.18
CA ILE A 179 -9.65 14.79 12.46
C ILE A 179 -8.78 16.05 12.44
N PHE A 180 -8.06 16.30 11.35
CA PHE A 180 -7.25 17.52 11.23
C PHE A 180 -8.10 18.79 11.22
N GLY A 181 -9.21 18.80 10.47
CA GLY A 181 -10.14 19.93 10.47
C GLY A 181 -10.76 20.17 11.86
N TRP A 182 -11.07 19.11 12.59
CA TRP A 182 -11.64 19.19 13.93
C TRP A 182 -10.64 19.71 14.98
N LEU A 183 -9.40 19.23 14.94
CA LEU A 183 -8.36 19.55 15.93
C LEU A 183 -7.38 20.61 15.42
N TRP A 184 -7.79 21.42 14.45
CA TRP A 184 -6.95 22.48 13.93
C TRP A 184 -6.72 23.55 15.02
N PRO A 185 -5.48 24.02 15.24
CA PRO A 185 -5.20 25.03 16.25
C PRO A 185 -5.93 26.34 15.97
N ILE A 186 -6.50 26.93 17.02
CA ILE A 186 -7.13 28.26 17.02
C ILE A 186 -6.05 29.33 17.16
#